data_AF-A0A2I0PD02-F1
#
_entry.id   AF-A0A2I0PD02-F1
#
_cell.length_a   1.000
_cell.length_b   1.000
_cell.length_c   1.000
_cell.angle_alpha   90.00
_cell.angle_beta   90.00
_cell.angle_gamma   90.00
#
_symmetry.space_group_name_H-M   'P 1'
#
loop_
_entity.id
_entity.type
_entity.pdbx_description
1 polymer ?
#
loop_
_entity_poly.entity_id
_entity_poly.type
_entity_poly.pdbx_seq_one_letter_code
_entity_poly.pdbx_strand_id
1 'polypeptide(L)'
;MQFRYTLEVLTIIAIVVFCALFLYTSSTMGDAEFAGSDTVGSGLVAELSGTSEDEILPLIPQWAPPSGEIESCLFALQAAVGGILVGGVFGYWMGQKKKA
;
A
#
# COMPACT_ATOMS: atom_id res chain seq x y z
N MET A 1 22.09 -20.14 21.42
CA MET A 1 20.84 -20.85 21.06
C MET A 1 20.27 -20.13 19.84
N GLN A 2 20.16 -20.84 18.72
CA GLN A 2 19.85 -20.29 17.41
C GLN A 2 18.48 -19.61 17.40
N PHE A 3 18.43 -18.38 16.91
CA PHE A 3 17.26 -17.52 16.73
C PHE A 3 16.27 -18.10 15.70
N ARG A 4 15.73 -19.30 15.97
CA ARG A 4 14.92 -20.05 15.00
C ARG A 4 13.60 -19.37 14.65
N TYR A 5 13.10 -18.51 15.53
CA TYR A 5 11.80 -17.85 15.39
C TYR A 5 11.86 -16.32 15.37
N THR A 6 13.04 -15.73 15.18
CA THR A 6 13.21 -14.27 15.34
C THR A 6 12.42 -13.48 14.31
N LEU A 7 12.26 -14.00 13.10
CA LEU A 7 11.47 -13.35 12.05
C LEU A 7 9.98 -13.44 12.36
N GLU A 8 9.50 -14.58 12.84
CA GLU A 8 8.12 -14.79 13.26
C GLU A 8 7.78 -13.89 14.45
N VAL A 9 8.67 -13.81 15.45
CA VAL A 9 8.50 -12.92 16.61
C VAL A 9 8.49 -11.46 16.18
N LEU A 10 9.41 -11.03 15.30
CA LEU A 10 9.41 -9.68 14.74
C LEU A 10 8.12 -9.38 13.96
N THR A 11 7.62 -10.34 13.20
CA THR A 11 6.38 -10.21 12.42
C THR A 11 5.17 -10.04 13.33
N ILE A 12 5.07 -10.87 14.37
CA ILE A 12 4.00 -10.76 15.38
C ILE A 12 4.06 -9.42 16.08
N ILE A 13 5.26 -8.96 16.49
CA ILE A 13 5.45 -7.65 17.11
C ILE A 13 4.98 -6.54 16.16
N ALA A 14 5.38 -6.59 14.89
CA ALA A 14 4.97 -5.60 13.88
C ALA A 14 3.44 -5.56 13.71
N ILE A 15 2.77 -6.71 13.64
CA ILE A 15 1.31 -6.82 13.54
C ILE A 15 0.65 -6.23 14.80
N VAL A 16 1.11 -6.59 15.99
CA VAL A 16 0.55 -6.09 17.25
C VAL A 16 0.72 -4.57 17.36
N VAL A 17 1.90 -4.05 17.04
CA VAL A 17 2.16 -2.60 17.04
C VAL A 17 1.26 -1.89 16.02
N PHE A 18 1.12 -2.43 14.81
CA PHE A 18 0.22 -1.89 13.80
C PHE A 18 -1.24 -1.86 14.29
N CYS A 19 -1.75 -2.97 14.84
CA CYS A 19 -3.12 -3.02 15.37
C CYS A 19 -3.32 -2.04 16.53
N ALA A 20 -2.35 -1.91 17.43
CA ALA A 20 -2.43 -0.97 18.54
C ALA A 20 -2.47 0.49 18.06
N LEU A 21 -1.60 0.85 17.10
CA LEU A 21 -1.61 2.18 16.48
C LEU A 21 -2.92 2.44 15.72
N PHE A 22 -3.38 1.47 14.94
CA PHE A 22 -4.63 1.57 14.20
C PHE A 22 -5.81 1.82 15.13
N LEU A 23 -5.98 1.00 16.17
CA LEU A 23 -7.07 1.15 17.14
C LEU A 23 -6.97 2.47 17.92
N TYR A 24 -5.76 2.89 18.30
CA TYR A 24 -5.54 4.16 18.96
C TYR A 24 -5.95 5.35 18.08
N THR A 25 -5.47 5.38 16.83
CA THR A 25 -5.80 6.42 15.85
C THR A 25 -7.31 6.44 15.56
N SER A 26 -7.93 5.29 15.31
CA SER A 26 -9.38 5.21 15.09
C SER A 26 -10.21 5.64 16.31
N SER A 27 -9.72 5.42 17.54
CA SER A 27 -10.44 5.85 18.75
C SER A 27 -10.31 7.35 19.06
N THR A 28 -9.24 7.98 18.58
CA THR A 28 -8.92 9.38 18.88
C THR A 28 -9.34 10.34 17.76
N MET A 29 -9.41 9.86 16.52
CA MET A 29 -9.78 10.64 15.35
C MET A 29 -11.17 10.23 14.83
N GLY A 30 -12.21 10.64 15.55
CA GLY A 30 -13.61 10.25 15.26
C GLY A 30 -14.15 10.71 13.89
N ASP A 31 -13.54 11.74 13.29
CA ASP A 31 -13.87 12.27 11.96
C ASP A 31 -12.71 12.10 10.94
N ALA A 32 -11.68 11.33 11.26
CA ALA A 32 -10.65 11.03 10.27
C ALA A 32 -11.19 10.02 9.24
N GLU A 33 -11.64 10.53 8.10
CA GLU A 33 -11.76 9.69 6.91
C GLU A 33 -10.38 9.08 6.61
N PHE A 34 -10.33 7.76 6.56
CA PHE A 34 -9.19 7.03 6.04
C PHE A 34 -9.12 7.25 4.53
N ALA A 35 -8.63 8.43 4.15
CA ALA A 35 -8.35 8.77 2.78
C ALA A 35 -7.15 7.97 2.28
N GLY A 36 -7.27 7.37 1.10
CA GLY A 36 -6.16 6.67 0.46
C GLY A 36 -5.00 7.64 0.15
N SER A 37 -3.81 7.08 -0.09
CA SER A 37 -2.65 7.88 -0.52
C SER A 37 -2.95 8.73 -1.76
N ASP A 38 -3.78 8.21 -2.66
CA ASP A 38 -4.19 8.93 -3.86
C ASP A 38 -4.97 10.19 -3.49
N THR A 39 -6.02 10.08 -2.68
CA THR A 39 -6.86 11.21 -2.23
C THR A 39 -6.07 12.26 -1.45
N VAL A 40 -5.18 11.84 -0.55
CA VAL A 40 -4.34 12.77 0.24
C VAL A 40 -3.31 13.45 -0.65
N GLY A 41 -2.70 12.70 -1.58
CA GLY A 41 -1.68 13.20 -2.48
C GLY A 41 -2.24 14.17 -3.51
N SER A 42 -3.36 13.83 -4.14
CA SER A 42 -4.03 14.67 -5.14
C SER A 42 -4.53 15.98 -4.52
N GLY A 43 -5.09 15.93 -3.30
CA GLY A 43 -5.55 17.12 -2.58
C GLY A 43 -4.41 18.09 -2.26
N LEU A 44 -3.25 17.57 -1.82
CA LEU A 44 -2.08 18.39 -1.55
C LEU A 44 -1.49 19.00 -2.83
N VAL A 45 -1.46 18.24 -3.92
CA VAL A 45 -1.01 18.75 -5.23
C VAL A 45 -1.93 19.85 -5.73
N ALA A 46 -3.24 19.69 -5.58
CA ALA A 46 -4.23 20.70 -5.94
C ALA A 46 -4.04 22.00 -5.13
N GLU A 47 -3.82 21.88 -3.82
CA GLU A 47 -3.51 23.03 -2.94
C GLU A 47 -2.24 23.75 -3.36
N LEU A 48 -1.15 23.00 -3.63
CA LEU A 48 0.15 23.58 -3.97
C LEU A 48 0.20 24.19 -5.37
N SER A 49 -0.53 23.61 -6.32
CA SER A 49 -0.54 24.05 -7.72
C SER A 49 -1.57 25.15 -7.99
N GLY A 50 -2.61 25.26 -7.16
CA GLY A 50 -3.75 26.13 -7.41
C GLY A 50 -4.65 25.64 -8.55
N THR A 51 -4.42 24.42 -9.05
CA THR A 51 -5.22 23.75 -10.07
C THR A 51 -6.10 22.72 -9.38
N SER A 52 -7.41 22.76 -9.60
CA SER A 52 -8.32 21.79 -8.98
C SER A 52 -8.04 20.37 -9.48
N GLU A 53 -8.36 19.35 -8.68
CA GLU A 53 -8.22 17.94 -9.10
C GLU A 53 -8.97 17.65 -10.41
N ASP A 54 -10.12 18.31 -10.59
CA ASP A 54 -10.98 18.16 -11.76
C ASP A 54 -10.34 18.70 -13.06
N GLU A 55 -9.37 19.61 -12.92
CA GLU A 55 -8.60 20.16 -14.05
C GLU A 55 -7.41 19.28 -14.43
N ILE A 56 -7.05 18.28 -13.61
CA ILE A 56 -5.98 17.33 -13.91
C ILE A 56 -6.50 16.31 -14.92
N LEU A 57 -6.19 16.56 -16.20
CA LEU A 57 -6.55 15.64 -17.27
C LEU A 57 -5.66 14.38 -17.22
N PRO A 58 -6.24 13.18 -17.41
CA PRO A 58 -5.45 11.97 -17.59
C PRO A 58 -4.54 12.09 -18.81
N LEU A 59 -3.39 11.40 -18.77
CA LEU A 59 -2.40 11.38 -19.86
C LEU A 59 -3.02 11.00 -21.22
N ILE A 60 -4.09 10.22 -21.19
CA ILE A 60 -4.96 9.95 -22.32
C ILE A 60 -6.31 10.65 -22.01
N PRO A 61 -6.65 11.77 -22.67
CA PRO A 61 -7.78 12.63 -22.28
C PRO A 61 -9.15 11.96 -22.25
N GLN A 62 -9.29 10.79 -22.89
CA GLN A 62 -10.52 10.03 -23.03
C GLN A 62 -10.47 8.66 -22.33
N TRP A 63 -9.43 8.36 -21.55
CA TRP A 63 -9.31 7.07 -20.91
C TRP A 63 -9.77 7.15 -19.45
N ALA A 64 -10.92 6.54 -19.19
CA ALA A 64 -11.36 6.14 -17.87
C ALA A 64 -11.69 4.64 -17.91
N PRO A 65 -11.49 3.90 -16.81
CA PRO A 65 -11.98 2.53 -16.72
C PRO A 65 -13.48 2.48 -17.02
N PRO A 66 -13.95 1.54 -17.86
CA PRO A 66 -15.37 1.45 -18.21
C PRO A 66 -16.28 1.12 -17.01
N SER A 67 -15.70 0.65 -15.90
CA SER A 67 -16.35 0.54 -14.59
C SER A 67 -15.32 0.56 -13.46
N GLY A 68 -15.75 0.89 -12.24
CA GLY A 68 -14.92 0.81 -11.03
C GLY A 68 -14.48 -0.63 -10.69
N GLU A 69 -15.18 -1.65 -11.18
CA GLU A 69 -14.76 -3.04 -11.05
C GLU A 69 -13.51 -3.32 -11.90
N ILE A 70 -13.43 -2.74 -13.10
CA ILE A 70 -12.27 -2.87 -13.98
C ILE A 70 -11.08 -2.10 -13.41
N GLU A 71 -11.32 -0.92 -12.84
CA GLU A 71 -10.30 -0.18 -12.09
C GLU A 71 -9.73 -1.01 -10.94
N SER A 72 -10.61 -1.56 -10.11
CA SER A 72 -10.23 -2.42 -8.98
C SER A 72 -9.49 -3.68 -9.44
N CYS A 73 -9.89 -4.26 -10.57
CA CYS A 73 -9.23 -5.42 -11.18
C CYS A 73 -7.80 -5.07 -11.64
N LEU A 74 -7.63 -3.94 -12.33
CA LEU A 74 -6.30 -3.47 -12.75
C LEU A 74 -5.41 -3.15 -11.56
N PHE A 75 -5.96 -2.57 -10.49
CA PHE A 75 -5.23 -2.33 -9.24
C PHE A 75 -4.80 -3.65 -8.58
N ALA A 76 -5.73 -4.60 -8.44
CA ALA A 76 -5.44 -5.92 -7.86
C ALA A 76 -4.38 -6.68 -8.66
N LEU A 77 -4.41 -6.60 -9.99
CA LEU A 77 -3.42 -7.21 -10.87
C LEU A 77 -2.02 -6.60 -10.64
N GLN A 78 -1.93 -5.27 -10.57
CA GLN A 78 -0.67 -4.57 -10.28
C GLN A 78 -0.12 -4.96 -8.90
N ALA A 79 -0.97 -5.01 -7.88
CA ALA A 79 -0.60 -5.43 -6.54
C ALA A 79 -0.10 -6.88 -6.51
N ALA A 80 -0.76 -7.79 -7.24
CA ALA A 80 -0.34 -9.20 -7.34
C ALA A 80 1.04 -9.33 -8.01
N VAL A 81 1.28 -8.62 -9.11
CA VAL A 81 2.59 -8.61 -9.79
C VAL A 81 3.67 -8.04 -8.86
N GLY A 82 3.41 -6.92 -8.20
CA GLY A 82 4.33 -6.34 -7.22
C GLY A 82 4.66 -7.31 -6.08
N GLY A 83 3.64 -7.98 -5.54
CA GLY A 83 3.79 -9.01 -4.51
C GLY A 83 4.64 -10.21 -4.96
N ILE A 84 4.43 -10.70 -6.18
CA ILE A 84 5.24 -11.78 -6.77
C ILE A 84 6.70 -11.35 -6.92
N LEU A 85 6.96 -10.13 -7.40
CA LEU A 85 8.33 -9.63 -7.57
C LEU A 85 9.05 -9.49 -6.23
N VAL A 86 8.45 -8.78 -5.27
CA VAL A 86 9.04 -8.54 -3.94
C VAL A 86 9.21 -9.86 -3.19
N GLY A 87 8.16 -10.70 -3.16
CA GLY A 87 8.21 -12.02 -2.54
C GLY A 87 9.22 -12.95 -3.20
N GLY A 88 9.32 -12.90 -4.53
CA GLY A 88 10.29 -13.67 -5.31
C GLY A 88 11.73 -13.29 -4.98
N VAL A 89 12.05 -12.00 -4.85
CA VAL A 89 13.37 -11.52 -4.45
C VAL A 89 13.75 -12.01 -3.05
N PHE A 90 12.87 -11.81 -2.06
CA PHE A 90 13.12 -12.27 -0.70
C PHE A 90 13.22 -13.80 -0.61
N GLY A 91 12.35 -14.52 -1.32
CA GLY A 91 12.38 -15.97 -1.40
C GLY A 91 13.67 -16.49 -2.02
N TYR A 92 14.15 -15.86 -3.09
CA TYR A 92 15.41 -16.21 -3.74
C TYR A 92 16.61 -15.99 -2.81
N TRP A 93 16.69 -14.83 -2.14
CA TRP A 93 17.76 -14.55 -1.16
C TRP A 93 17.76 -15.53 0.01
N MET A 94 16.58 -15.89 0.52
CA MET A 94 16.45 -16.89 1.58
C MET A 94 16.90 -18.28 1.09
N GLY A 95 16.58 -18.63 -0.16
CA GLY A 95 17.02 -19.88 -0.80
C GLY A 95 18.53 -19.98 -0.98
N GLN A 96 19.20 -18.87 -1.33
CA GLN A 96 20.66 -18.82 -1.45
C GLN A 96 21.38 -19.09 -0.12
N LYS A 97 20.84 -18.57 1.00
CA LYS A 97 21.42 -18.80 2.33
C LYS A 97 21.39 -20.26 2.79
N LYS A 98 20.55 -21.12 2.20
CA LYS A 98 20.50 -22.56 2.51
C LYS A 98 21.51 -23.40 1.72
N LYS A 99 22.15 -22.83 0.69
CA LYS A 99 23.14 -23.52 -0.16
C LYS A 99 24.59 -23.23 0.24
N ALA A 100 24.83 -22.46 1.30
CA ALA A 100 26.15 -22.18 1.86
C ALA A 100 26.29 -22.82 3.25
#